data_AF-L0NDX9-F1
#
_entry.id   AF-L0NDX9-F1
#
_cell.length_a   1.000
_cell.length_b   1.000
_cell.length_c   1.000
_cell.angle_alpha   90.00
_cell.angle_beta   90.00
_cell.angle_gamma   90.00
#
_symmetry.space_group_name_H-M   'P 1'
#
loop_
_entity.id
_entity.type
_entity.pdbx_description
1 polymer ?
#
loop_
_entity_poly.entity_id
_entity_poly.type
_entity_poly.pdbx_seq_one_letter_code
_entity_poly.pdbx_strand_id
1 'polypeptide(L)'
;MSDNLQAKPFGRKELEPCCGCGKGVLHTGDIHFYEVEITQCIADVRSIRQQHGLETMMGNPTIAAAFAPSTNVAQRMPSVRKLLCSNCALLKDIPITQMMEG
;
A
#
# COMPACT_ATOMS: atom_id res chain seq x y z
N MET A 1 3.72 17.13 17.13
CA MET A 1 3.91 15.67 17.19
C MET A 1 5.14 15.38 16.37
N SER A 2 6.30 15.32 17.04
CA SER A 2 7.59 15.13 16.40
C SER A 2 7.79 13.62 16.27
N ASP A 3 7.42 13.07 15.13
CA ASP A 3 7.70 11.67 14.84
C ASP A 3 9.21 11.47 14.85
N ASN A 4 9.63 10.60 15.77
CA ASN A 4 11.01 10.27 16.01
C ASN A 4 11.48 9.47 14.79
N LEU A 5 12.22 10.11 13.88
CA LEU A 5 12.93 9.46 12.77
C LEU A 5 14.06 8.60 13.35
N GLN A 6 13.72 7.53 14.08
CA GLN A 6 14.68 6.52 14.48
C GLN A 6 14.99 5.69 13.23
N ALA A 7 16.18 5.92 12.67
CA ALA A 7 16.69 5.12 11.57
C ALA A 7 16.82 3.66 12.02
N LYS A 8 15.97 2.78 11.48
CA LYS A 8 16.08 1.33 11.67
C LYS A 8 17.27 0.81 10.85
N PRO A 9 18.21 0.05 11.45
CA PRO A 9 19.28 -0.57 10.69
C PRO A 9 18.74 -1.49 9.59
N PHE A 10 19.30 -1.36 8.39
CA PHE A 10 18.99 -2.20 7.23
C PHE A 10 20.15 -3.18 7.00
N GLY A 11 19.88 -4.48 7.15
CA GLY A 11 20.89 -5.53 7.04
C GLY A 11 21.18 -5.93 5.60
N ARG A 12 22.41 -6.39 5.33
CA ARG A 12 22.82 -6.88 4.00
C ARG A 12 21.94 -8.00 3.45
N LYS A 13 21.38 -8.84 4.33
CA LYS A 13 20.50 -9.97 3.97
C LYS A 13 19.13 -9.52 3.49
N GLU A 14 18.71 -8.31 3.82
CA GLU A 14 17.43 -7.72 3.41
C GLU A 14 17.52 -7.03 2.04
N LEU A 15 18.72 -6.99 1.45
CA LEU A 15 19.01 -6.31 0.20
C LEU A 15 18.65 -7.22 -0.98
N GLU A 16 17.60 -6.83 -1.69
CA GLU A 16 17.12 -7.46 -2.91
C GLU A 16 17.33 -6.53 -4.12
N PRO A 17 17.28 -7.05 -5.36
CA PRO A 17 17.23 -6.20 -6.54
C PRO A 17 16.00 -5.28 -6.54
N CYS A 18 16.11 -4.13 -7.21
CA CYS A 18 15.00 -3.23 -7.46
C CYS A 18 13.89 -3.96 -8.22
N CYS A 19 12.65 -3.96 -7.70
CA CYS A 19 11.52 -4.60 -8.37
C CYS A 19 11.11 -3.90 -9.69
N GLY A 20 11.47 -2.63 -9.86
CA GLY A 20 11.19 -1.87 -11.09
C GLY A 20 12.14 -2.13 -12.26
N CYS A 21 13.41 -2.47 -12.01
CA CYS A 21 14.40 -2.64 -13.09
C CYS A 21 15.25 -3.92 -13.00
N GLY A 22 15.10 -4.71 -11.94
CA GLY A 22 15.85 -5.95 -11.70
C GLY A 22 17.33 -5.77 -11.35
N LYS A 23 17.84 -4.53 -11.27
CA LYS A 23 19.24 -4.22 -10.93
C LYS A 23 19.39 -3.95 -9.43
N GLY A 24 20.62 -3.89 -8.92
CA GLY A 24 20.88 -3.53 -7.52
C GLY A 24 20.33 -2.14 -7.16
N VAL A 25 19.81 -1.96 -5.94
CA VAL A 25 19.09 -0.74 -5.55
C VAL A 25 19.92 0.56 -5.58
N LEU A 26 21.26 0.46 -5.55
CA LEU A 26 22.18 1.60 -5.68
C LEU A 26 22.84 1.71 -7.07
N HIS A 27 22.32 1.02 -8.10
CA HIS A 27 22.96 0.98 -9.42
C HIS A 27 23.01 2.34 -10.14
N THR A 28 22.26 3.33 -9.66
CA THR A 28 22.16 4.67 -10.25
C THR A 28 23.28 5.60 -9.77
N GLY A 29 24.04 5.19 -8.75
CA GLY A 29 25.06 6.03 -8.09
C GLY A 29 24.50 6.88 -6.93
N ASP A 30 23.20 6.82 -6.68
CA ASP A 30 22.58 7.45 -5.51
C ASP A 30 22.88 6.67 -4.23
N ILE A 31 22.94 7.39 -3.10
CA ILE A 31 23.18 6.82 -1.77
C ILE A 31 21.90 6.37 -1.05
N HIS A 32 20.74 6.56 -1.69
CA HIS A 32 19.43 6.26 -1.12
C HIS A 32 18.63 5.34 -2.07
N PHE A 33 17.75 4.57 -1.46
CA PHE A 33 16.78 3.71 -2.14
C PHE A 33 15.51 3.64 -1.29
N TYR A 34 14.44 3.09 -1.84
CA TYR A 34 13.14 3.04 -1.18
C TYR A 34 12.77 1.60 -0.84
N GLU A 35 12.19 1.42 0.34
CA GLU A 35 11.50 0.21 0.74
C GLU A 35 9.99 0.50 0.68
N VAL A 36 9.24 -0.38 0.01
CA VAL A 36 7.78 -0.25 -0.13
C VAL A 36 7.11 -1.53 0.36
N GLU A 37 5.99 -1.35 1.07
CA GLU A 37 5.11 -2.43 1.47
C GLU A 37 3.80 -2.32 0.68
N ILE A 38 3.51 -3.35 -0.10
CA ILE A 38 2.35 -3.38 -0.99
C ILE A 38 1.31 -4.31 -0.38
N THR A 39 0.12 -3.77 -0.13
CA THR A 39 -1.01 -4.51 0.43
C THR A 39 -2.19 -4.44 -0.53
N GLN A 40 -2.66 -5.60 -1.01
CA GLN A 40 -3.89 -5.65 -1.79
C GLN A 40 -5.11 -5.58 -0.87
N CYS A 41 -6.09 -4.75 -1.21
CA CYS A 41 -7.37 -4.67 -0.51
C CYS A 41 -8.48 -5.25 -1.39
N ILE A 42 -9.21 -6.25 -0.90
CA ILE A 42 -10.36 -6.83 -1.60
C ILE A 42 -11.62 -6.17 -1.07
N ALA A 43 -12.36 -5.49 -1.94
CA ALA A 43 -13.59 -4.80 -1.56
C ALA A 43 -14.72 -5.79 -1.21
N ASP A 44 -15.40 -5.57 -0.09
CA ASP A 44 -16.65 -6.23 0.23
C ASP A 44 -17.79 -5.45 -0.43
N VAL A 45 -18.07 -5.78 -1.68
CA VAL A 45 -19.10 -5.11 -2.49
C VAL A 45 -20.48 -5.20 -1.84
N ARG A 46 -20.76 -6.26 -1.08
CA ARG A 46 -22.05 -6.43 -0.39
C ARG A 46 -22.18 -5.42 0.75
N SER A 47 -21.16 -5.35 1.61
CA SER A 47 -21.11 -4.39 2.71
C SER A 47 -21.21 -2.95 2.20
N ILE A 48 -20.44 -2.62 1.15
CA ILE A 48 -20.48 -1.29 0.50
C ILE A 48 -21.88 -0.94 0.00
N ARG A 49 -22.54 -1.85 -0.73
CA ARG A 49 -23.89 -1.61 -1.26
C ARG A 49 -24.91 -1.41 -0.15
N GLN A 50 -24.80 -2.19 0.93
CA GLN A 50 -25.70 -2.08 2.07
C GLN A 50 -25.54 -0.74 2.78
N GLN A 51 -24.31 -0.32 3.04
CA GLN A 51 -24.01 0.98 3.62
C GLN A 51 -24.53 2.11 2.73
N HIS A 52 -24.25 2.06 1.43
CA HIS A 52 -24.74 3.06 0.48
C HIS A 52 -26.29 3.15 0.45
N GLY A 53 -26.98 2.01 0.56
CA GLY A 53 -28.44 1.97 0.68
C GLY A 53 -28.95 2.64 1.96
N LEU A 54 -28.29 2.39 3.10
CA LEU A 54 -28.62 3.02 4.39
C LEU A 54 -28.35 4.54 4.36
N GLU A 55 -27.25 4.97 3.76
CA GLU A 55 -26.92 6.38 3.55
C GLU A 55 -28.01 7.08 2.73
N THR A 56 -28.47 6.44 1.65
CA THR A 56 -29.51 6.96 0.77
C THR A 56 -30.86 7.05 1.49
N MET A 57 -31.21 6.05 2.31
CA MET A 57 -32.48 6.02 3.04
C MET A 57 -32.52 7.06 4.17
N MET A 58 -31.41 7.24 4.88
CA MET A 58 -31.35 8.11 6.07
C MET A 58 -30.96 9.55 5.74
N GLY A 59 -30.41 9.82 4.55
CA GLY A 59 -29.95 11.15 4.13
C GLY A 59 -28.78 11.70 4.95
N ASN A 60 -28.23 10.88 5.85
CA ASN A 60 -27.14 11.25 6.76
C ASN A 60 -26.17 10.07 6.92
N PRO A 61 -24.95 10.15 6.35
CA PRO A 61 -23.98 9.06 6.38
C PRO A 61 -23.52 8.66 7.78
N THR A 62 -23.44 9.63 8.70
CA THR A 62 -23.01 9.40 10.08
C THR A 62 -24.02 8.55 10.85
N ILE A 63 -25.31 8.81 10.64
CA ILE A 63 -26.38 8.00 11.25
C ILE A 63 -26.42 6.62 10.60
N ALA A 64 -26.33 6.55 9.26
CA ALA A 64 -26.30 5.28 8.53
C ALA A 64 -25.19 4.34 9.00
N ALA A 65 -23.99 4.86 9.29
CA ALA A 65 -22.87 4.08 9.82
C ALA A 65 -23.14 3.49 11.21
N ALA A 66 -23.90 4.18 12.07
CA ALA A 66 -24.27 3.69 13.40
C ALA A 66 -25.25 2.52 13.36
N PHE A 67 -26.08 2.43 12.31
CA PHE A 67 -27.05 1.35 12.11
C PHE A 67 -26.54 0.24 11.17
N ALA A 68 -25.35 0.41 10.57
CA ALA A 68 -24.77 -0.60 9.70
C ALA A 68 -24.28 -1.81 10.52
N PRO A 69 -24.57 -3.05 10.09
CA PRO A 69 -24.11 -4.26 10.78
C PRO A 69 -22.58 -4.47 10.72
N SER A 70 -21.91 -3.77 9.80
CA SER A 70 -20.46 -3.71 9.68
C SER A 70 -20.07 -2.40 9.01
N THR A 71 -18.97 -1.79 9.46
CA THR A 71 -18.34 -0.63 8.82
C THR A 71 -17.18 -1.03 7.90
N ASN A 72 -16.80 -2.30 7.88
CA ASN A 72 -15.72 -2.80 7.03
C ASN A 72 -16.18 -2.81 5.56
N VAL A 73 -15.39 -2.18 4.69
CA VAL A 73 -15.64 -2.09 3.24
C VAL A 73 -14.66 -2.89 2.40
N ALA A 74 -13.58 -3.38 3.01
CA ALA A 74 -12.57 -4.19 2.35
C ALA A 74 -11.82 -5.06 3.35
N GLN A 75 -11.17 -6.10 2.85
CA GLN A 75 -10.23 -6.93 3.59
C GLN A 75 -8.82 -6.71 3.07
N ARG A 76 -7.85 -6.58 3.97
CA ARG A 76 -6.43 -6.52 3.62
C ARG A 76 -5.90 -7.93 3.38
N MET A 77 -5.26 -8.13 2.25
CA MET A 77 -4.51 -9.35 1.92
C MET A 77 -3.10 -9.27 2.54
N PRO A 78 -2.35 -10.38 2.60
CA PRO A 78 -0.95 -10.35 3.03
C PRO A 78 -0.15 -9.32 2.24
N SER A 79 0.70 -8.58 2.95
CA SER A 79 1.57 -7.57 2.35
C SER A 79 2.84 -8.20 1.79
N VAL A 80 3.40 -7.55 0.77
CA VAL A 80 4.70 -7.93 0.21
C VAL A 80 5.63 -6.73 0.28
N ARG A 81 6.81 -6.95 0.84
CA ARG A 81 7.91 -5.99 0.91
C ARG A 81 8.70 -6.04 -0.39
N LYS A 82 9.01 -4.89 -0.98
CA LYS A 82 9.85 -4.76 -2.17
C LYS A 82 10.77 -3.55 -2.06
N LEU A 83 11.84 -3.53 -2.85
CA LEU A 83 12.80 -2.42 -2.91
C LEU A 83 12.76 -1.74 -4.27
N LEU A 84 12.99 -0.42 -4.27
CA LEU A 84 13.07 0.41 -5.47
C LEU A 84 14.36 1.25 -5.45
N CYS A 85 15.08 1.29 -6.57
CA CYS A 85 16.14 2.28 -6.75
C CYS A 85 15.53 3.69 -6.92
N SER A 86 16.33 4.72 -6.66
CA SER A 86 15.94 6.13 -6.79
C SER A 86 15.27 6.45 -8.13
N ASN A 87 15.84 5.98 -9.24
CA ASN A 87 15.31 6.25 -10.57
C ASN A 87 13.94 5.60 -10.79
N CYS A 88 13.74 4.35 -10.36
CA CYS A 88 12.43 3.70 -10.47
C CYS A 88 11.40 4.39 -9.58
N ALA A 89 11.77 4.78 -8.36
CA ALA A 89 10.85 5.47 -7.45
C ALA A 89 10.34 6.82 -7.97
N LEU A 90 11.04 7.44 -8.92
CA LEU A 90 10.64 8.69 -9.58
C LEU A 90 9.79 8.49 -10.83
N LEU A 91 9.65 7.26 -11.33
CA LEU A 91 8.80 6.98 -12.47
C LEU A 91 7.33 7.13 -12.09
N LYS A 92 6.57 7.81 -12.96
CA LYS A 92 5.15 8.09 -12.75
C LYS A 92 4.29 6.81 -12.75
N ASP A 93 4.65 5.86 -13.60
CA ASP A 93 3.86 4.67 -13.86
C ASP A 93 4.73 3.41 -13.69
N ILE A 94 4.76 2.84 -12.49
CA ILE A 94 5.22 1.47 -12.28
C ILE A 94 4.00 0.61 -11.99
N PRO A 95 3.67 -0.38 -12.85
CA PRO A 95 2.54 -1.26 -12.62
C PRO A 95 2.69 -2.03 -11.31
N ILE A 96 1.61 -2.10 -10.52
CA ILE A 96 1.59 -2.92 -9.29
C ILE A 96 1.89 -4.38 -9.60
N THR A 97 1.48 -4.89 -10.77
CA THR A 97 1.81 -6.25 -11.22
C THR A 97 3.30 -6.49 -11.24
N GLN A 98 4.08 -5.53 -11.75
CA GLN A 98 5.54 -5.61 -11.78
C GLN A 98 6.16 -5.58 -10.38
N MET A 99 5.52 -4.90 -9.43
CA MET A 99 6.00 -4.87 -8.06
C MET A 99 5.60 -6.13 -7.27
N MET A 100 4.44 -6.71 -7.57
CA MET A 100 3.94 -7.93 -6.93
C MET A 100 4.62 -9.19 -7.50
N GLU A 101 5.05 -9.16 -8.75
CA GLU A 101 5.84 -10.21 -9.37
C GLU A 101 7.31 -10.13 -8.93
N GLY A 102 7.84 -11.25 -8.43
CA GLY A 102 9.23 -11.40 -8.05
C GLY A 102 9.38 -12.49 -7.00
#